data_AF-A0A958P125-F1
#
_entry.id   AF-A0A958P125-F1
#
_cell.length_a   1.000
_cell.length_b   1.000
_cell.length_c   1.000
_cell.angle_alpha   90.00
_cell.angle_beta   90.00
_cell.angle_gamma   90.00
#
_symmetry.space_group_name_H-M   'P 1'
#
loop_
_entity.id
_entity.type
_entity.pdbx_description
1 polymer ?
#
loop_
_entity_poly.entity_id
_entity_poly.type
_entity_poly.pdbx_seq_one_letter_code
_entity_poly.pdbx_strand_id
1 'polypeptide(L)'
;MLRILVLSLLLYIPFSQATEEDHLVPLSADTQGPNIPPIGSSLFDKLYSKQMSDGTVKYNVPFPLDQLIASQDQTPETFVHSMFPFSRSLQRPVDLSYNPLLNPRIVFASKDEKKYFSDGKLFLGYVKARNQLEVISYNEEAGRFEYQIVTGYGSSHQNVYYVDRGKCLSCHQGQAPIFSAPSWEDSTFGAMKHLLYEQLNIYTGDDREKRAKVARILFGSIHSSEEIAQLDHLVRKANDISTDERIWIYGCGEDSKCRLGLLIKTLCPSAYDS
;
A
#
# COMPACT_ATOMS: atom_id res chain seq x y z
N MET A 1 -63.01 33.47 -8.59
CA MET A 1 -61.97 33.40 -7.56
C MET A 1 -61.31 32.03 -7.63
N LEU A 2 -60.09 31.92 -8.16
CA LEU A 2 -59.00 31.07 -7.64
C LEU A 2 -57.77 31.23 -8.55
N ARG A 3 -56.72 31.89 -8.04
CA ARG A 3 -55.40 31.97 -8.67
C ARG A 3 -54.59 30.77 -8.21
N ILE A 4 -54.01 30.03 -9.15
CA ILE A 4 -53.06 28.95 -8.89
C ILE A 4 -51.69 29.60 -8.62
N LEU A 5 -51.17 29.43 -7.40
CA LEU A 5 -49.79 29.74 -7.04
C LEU A 5 -48.97 28.46 -7.15
N VAL A 6 -48.05 28.40 -8.11
CA VAL A 6 -47.03 27.36 -8.19
C VAL A 6 -45.84 27.84 -7.34
N LEU A 7 -45.62 27.22 -6.19
CA LEU A 7 -44.43 27.43 -5.37
C LEU A 7 -43.30 26.53 -5.89
N SER A 8 -42.29 27.15 -6.49
CA SER A 8 -41.03 26.51 -6.88
C SER A 8 -40.17 26.29 -5.63
N LEU A 9 -40.08 25.05 -5.14
CA LEU A 9 -39.13 24.69 -4.08
C LEU A 9 -37.75 24.49 -4.72
N LEU A 10 -36.93 25.54 -4.71
CA LEU A 10 -35.49 25.43 -5.00
C LEU A 10 -34.80 24.89 -3.75
N LEU A 11 -34.37 23.63 -3.81
CA LEU A 11 -33.47 23.00 -2.84
C LEU A 11 -32.13 23.73 -2.87
N TYR A 12 -31.87 24.53 -1.85
CA TYR A 12 -30.57 25.12 -1.57
C TYR A 12 -29.64 24.00 -1.10
N ILE A 13 -28.77 23.51 -1.99
CA ILE A 13 -27.63 22.69 -1.59
C ILE A 13 -26.54 23.70 -1.20
N PRO A 14 -26.13 23.80 0.08
CA PRO A 14 -25.00 24.64 0.43
C PRO A 14 -23.76 24.03 -0.22
N PHE A 15 -23.20 24.74 -1.19
CA PHE A 15 -21.81 24.54 -1.58
C PHE A 15 -20.98 24.86 -0.33
N SER A 16 -20.47 23.82 0.34
CA SER A 16 -19.43 23.99 1.33
C SER A 16 -18.21 24.53 0.60
N GLN A 17 -17.92 25.82 0.78
CA GLN A 17 -16.66 26.39 0.31
C GLN A 17 -15.55 25.71 1.12
N ALA A 18 -14.66 25.00 0.43
CA ALA A 18 -13.39 24.57 1.00
C ALA A 18 -12.67 25.84 1.49
N THR A 19 -12.32 25.87 2.77
CA THR A 19 -11.62 27.02 3.37
C THR A 19 -10.13 26.87 3.11
N GLU A 20 -9.44 28.00 2.99
CA GLU A 20 -8.01 28.15 2.66
C GLU A 20 -7.03 27.31 3.54
N GLU A 21 -7.50 26.77 4.67
CA GLU A 21 -6.77 25.80 5.51
C GLU A 21 -6.61 24.40 4.85
N ASP A 22 -7.36 24.07 3.79
CA ASP A 22 -7.33 22.76 3.12
C ASP A 22 -6.13 22.57 2.16
N HIS A 23 -5.28 23.60 1.99
CA HIS A 23 -4.18 23.62 1.02
C HIS A 23 -2.77 23.76 1.64
N LEU A 24 -2.61 23.45 2.93
CA LEU A 24 -1.28 23.36 3.52
C LEU A 24 -0.58 22.09 3.04
N VAL A 25 0.57 22.24 2.36
CA VAL A 25 1.55 21.14 2.21
C VAL A 25 1.80 20.60 3.63
N PRO A 26 1.53 19.33 3.93
CA PRO A 26 1.80 18.82 5.27
C PRO A 26 3.30 18.92 5.57
N LEU A 27 3.69 19.88 6.42
CA LEU A 27 5.09 20.12 6.79
C LEU A 27 5.55 19.17 7.91
N SER A 28 4.62 18.44 8.53
CA SER A 28 4.82 17.63 9.73
C SER A 28 3.74 16.57 9.89
N ALA A 29 3.96 15.56 10.76
CA ALA A 29 3.09 14.40 10.91
C ALA A 29 1.63 14.72 11.28
N ASP A 30 1.42 15.86 11.92
CA ASP A 30 0.15 16.40 12.44
C ASP A 30 -0.66 17.20 11.41
N THR A 31 -0.08 17.56 10.26
CA THR A 31 -0.78 18.26 9.16
C THR A 31 -1.22 17.30 8.03
N GLN A 32 -1.10 15.99 8.22
CA GLN A 32 -1.21 14.96 7.17
C GLN A 32 -2.64 14.47 6.86
N GLY A 33 -3.64 15.14 7.42
CA GLY A 33 -5.06 14.83 7.24
C GLY A 33 -5.53 13.61 8.06
N PRO A 34 -6.82 13.27 7.95
CA PRO A 34 -7.44 12.23 8.78
C PRO A 34 -6.94 10.82 8.46
N ASN A 35 -7.04 9.92 9.45
CA ASN A 35 -6.71 8.48 9.31
C ASN A 35 -7.56 7.78 8.25
N ILE A 36 -8.84 8.13 8.18
CA ILE A 36 -9.78 7.66 7.17
C ILE A 36 -9.77 8.68 6.02
N PRO A 37 -9.81 8.25 4.75
CA PRO A 37 -9.89 9.16 3.62
C PRO A 37 -11.09 10.12 3.75
N PRO A 38 -10.88 11.44 3.55
CA PRO A 38 -11.98 12.40 3.56
C PRO A 38 -12.87 12.27 2.31
N ILE A 39 -12.31 11.74 1.21
CA ILE A 39 -13.00 11.50 -0.05
C ILE A 39 -12.55 10.16 -0.65
N GLY A 40 -13.47 9.48 -1.33
CA GLY A 40 -13.19 8.20 -1.98
C GLY A 40 -12.87 7.08 -1.00
N SER A 41 -12.13 6.09 -1.49
CA SER A 41 -11.71 4.94 -0.70
C SER A 41 -10.41 4.39 -1.27
N SER A 42 -9.65 3.71 -0.41
CA SER A 42 -8.41 3.08 -0.83
C SER A 42 -8.67 2.03 -1.92
N LEU A 43 -7.66 1.78 -2.75
CA LEU A 43 -7.71 0.69 -3.71
C LEU A 43 -8.04 -0.66 -3.03
N PHE A 44 -7.49 -0.91 -1.85
CA PHE A 44 -7.80 -2.14 -1.13
C PHE A 44 -9.29 -2.26 -0.76
N ASP A 45 -9.93 -1.16 -0.35
CA ASP A 45 -11.36 -1.14 -0.09
C ASP A 45 -12.17 -1.43 -1.34
N LYS A 46 -11.79 -0.84 -2.48
CA LYS A 46 -12.47 -1.08 -3.77
C LYS A 46 -12.40 -2.54 -4.22
N LEU A 47 -11.31 -3.23 -3.91
CA LEU A 47 -11.08 -4.63 -4.31
C LEU A 47 -11.78 -5.63 -3.38
N TYR A 48 -11.77 -5.37 -2.07
CA TYR A 48 -12.09 -6.40 -1.07
C TYR A 48 -13.24 -6.04 -0.14
N SER A 49 -13.90 -4.90 -0.33
CA SER A 49 -15.05 -4.52 0.47
C SER A 49 -16.33 -4.46 -0.37
N LYS A 50 -17.47 -4.67 0.29
CA LYS A 50 -18.79 -4.45 -0.29
C LYS A 50 -19.68 -3.75 0.72
N GLN A 51 -20.39 -2.74 0.25
CA GLN A 51 -21.45 -2.11 1.04
C GLN A 51 -22.65 -3.05 1.11
N MET A 52 -23.10 -3.30 2.33
CA MET A 52 -24.24 -4.15 2.64
C MET A 52 -25.52 -3.31 2.65
N SER A 53 -26.67 -3.97 2.54
CA SER A 53 -27.99 -3.31 2.51
C SER A 53 -28.34 -2.55 3.80
N ASP A 54 -27.70 -2.89 4.92
CA ASP A 54 -27.84 -2.22 6.21
C ASP A 54 -26.90 -1.01 6.37
N GLY A 55 -26.16 -0.64 5.32
CA GLY A 55 -25.19 0.46 5.33
C GLY A 55 -23.83 0.09 5.90
N THR A 56 -23.63 -1.14 6.39
CA THR A 56 -22.32 -1.60 6.88
C THR A 56 -21.38 -1.95 5.73
N VAL A 57 -20.07 -1.86 5.97
CA VAL A 57 -19.05 -2.32 5.01
C VAL A 57 -18.58 -3.70 5.46
N LYS A 58 -18.71 -4.69 4.57
CA LYS A 58 -18.20 -6.04 4.81
C LYS A 58 -16.97 -6.28 3.95
N TYR A 59 -15.88 -6.66 4.59
CA TYR A 59 -14.66 -7.09 3.91
C TYR A 59 -14.71 -8.59 3.61
N ASN A 60 -14.20 -8.96 2.44
CA ASN A 60 -13.95 -10.32 2.01
C ASN A 60 -12.52 -10.38 1.46
N VAL A 61 -11.54 -10.51 2.35
CA VAL A 61 -10.12 -10.61 1.98
C VAL A 61 -9.80 -12.09 1.80
N PRO A 62 -9.51 -12.57 0.59
CA PRO A 62 -9.28 -14.00 0.34
C PRO A 62 -8.14 -14.55 1.21
N PHE A 63 -8.30 -15.79 1.66
CA PHE A 63 -7.28 -16.53 2.42
C PHE A 63 -7.23 -17.99 1.91
N PRO A 64 -6.04 -18.59 1.74
CA PRO A 64 -4.71 -18.10 2.13
C PRO A 64 -4.14 -17.05 1.17
N LEU A 65 -2.90 -16.61 1.44
CA LEU A 65 -2.19 -15.60 0.66
C LEU A 65 -2.16 -15.90 -0.85
N ASP A 66 -2.08 -17.17 -1.24
CA ASP A 66 -2.17 -17.62 -2.62
C ASP A 66 -3.55 -17.32 -3.26
N GLN A 67 -4.64 -17.44 -2.51
CA GLN A 67 -5.96 -17.02 -2.98
C GLN A 67 -6.10 -15.50 -3.06
N LEU A 68 -5.46 -14.76 -2.14
CA LEU A 68 -5.44 -13.29 -2.22
C LEU A 68 -4.75 -12.84 -3.50
N ILE A 69 -3.57 -13.40 -3.79
CA ILE A 69 -2.82 -13.19 -5.03
C ILE A 69 -3.70 -13.57 -6.23
N ALA A 70 -4.38 -14.72 -6.21
CA ALA A 70 -5.21 -15.16 -7.34
C ALA A 70 -6.50 -14.35 -7.57
N SER A 71 -6.98 -13.61 -6.56
CA SER A 71 -8.34 -13.06 -6.53
C SER A 71 -8.66 -11.97 -7.56
N GLN A 72 -7.65 -11.46 -8.26
CA GLN A 72 -7.79 -10.42 -9.27
C GLN A 72 -7.34 -10.91 -10.65
N ASP A 73 -7.57 -12.19 -10.99
CA ASP A 73 -7.00 -12.92 -12.14
C ASP A 73 -5.49 -12.68 -12.32
N GLN A 74 -4.82 -12.41 -11.20
CA GLN A 74 -3.38 -12.30 -11.14
C GLN A 74 -2.83 -13.69 -10.88
N THR A 75 -1.69 -14.01 -11.48
CA THR A 75 -1.00 -15.28 -11.22
C THR A 75 0.18 -15.03 -10.28
N PRO A 76 0.70 -16.04 -9.57
CA PRO A 76 1.89 -15.84 -8.73
C PRO A 76 3.06 -15.19 -9.47
N GLU A 77 3.17 -15.42 -10.79
CA GLU A 77 4.19 -14.83 -11.66
C GLU A 77 3.99 -13.33 -11.91
N THR A 78 2.79 -12.80 -11.70
CA THR A 78 2.47 -11.36 -11.81
C THR A 78 2.79 -10.58 -10.54
N PHE A 79 3.18 -11.25 -9.46
CA PHE A 79 3.64 -10.59 -8.24
C PHE A 79 5.16 -10.59 -8.15
N VAL A 80 5.66 -9.60 -7.42
CA VAL A 80 7.03 -9.57 -6.90
C VAL A 80 6.95 -9.48 -5.40
N HIS A 81 7.86 -10.18 -4.72
CA HIS A 81 7.93 -10.13 -3.27
C HIS A 81 9.35 -10.07 -2.73
N SER A 82 9.47 -9.52 -1.54
CA SER A 82 10.69 -9.46 -0.75
C SER A 82 10.36 -9.71 0.72
N MET A 83 11.35 -10.15 1.48
CA MET A 83 11.18 -10.46 2.90
C MET A 83 11.98 -9.52 3.76
N PHE A 84 11.39 -9.17 4.90
CA PHE A 84 11.88 -8.18 5.83
C PHE A 84 11.76 -8.72 7.26
N PRO A 85 12.75 -9.47 7.75
CA PRO A 85 12.69 -10.07 9.08
C PRO A 85 12.52 -9.03 10.21
N PHE A 86 13.26 -7.92 10.16
CA PHE A 86 13.33 -6.94 11.26
C PHE A 86 12.86 -5.53 10.86
N SER A 87 12.09 -5.39 9.79
CA SER A 87 11.78 -4.05 9.25
C SER A 87 10.90 -3.19 10.15
N ARG A 88 10.90 -1.89 9.86
CA ARG A 88 10.40 -0.78 10.69
C ARG A 88 8.89 -0.55 10.52
N SER A 89 8.11 -1.63 10.57
CA SER A 89 6.66 -1.58 10.35
C SER A 89 5.83 -1.64 11.63
N LEU A 90 4.51 -1.54 11.49
CA LEU A 90 3.56 -1.80 12.59
C LEU A 90 3.67 -3.24 13.11
N GLN A 91 4.11 -4.16 12.25
CA GLN A 91 4.44 -5.54 12.59
C GLN A 91 5.89 -5.74 13.08
N ARG A 92 6.60 -4.68 13.47
CA ARG A 92 7.97 -4.82 14.02
C ARG A 92 7.97 -5.79 15.20
N PRO A 93 8.87 -6.78 15.26
CA PRO A 93 9.05 -7.60 16.44
C PRO A 93 9.55 -6.71 17.59
N VAL A 94 8.66 -6.36 18.53
CA VAL A 94 8.98 -5.54 19.71
C VAL A 94 9.47 -6.38 20.89
N ASP A 95 9.12 -7.66 20.92
CA ASP A 95 9.34 -8.57 22.05
C ASP A 95 9.88 -9.95 21.65
N LEU A 96 10.20 -10.15 20.37
CA LEU A 96 10.53 -11.47 19.80
C LEU A 96 9.49 -12.56 20.16
N SER A 97 8.21 -12.19 20.35
CA SER A 97 7.11 -13.15 20.57
C SER A 97 6.96 -14.19 19.45
N TYR A 98 7.62 -13.97 18.32
CA TYR A 98 7.93 -14.96 17.32
C TYR A 98 9.36 -14.77 16.82
N ASN A 99 9.95 -15.81 16.24
CA ASN A 99 11.24 -15.72 15.58
C ASN A 99 11.08 -15.02 14.21
N PRO A 100 11.58 -13.79 14.02
CA PRO A 100 11.43 -13.03 12.77
C PRO A 100 12.19 -13.61 11.59
N LEU A 101 13.25 -14.40 11.83
CA LEU A 101 13.97 -15.09 10.77
C LEU A 101 13.20 -16.34 10.28
N LEU A 102 12.33 -16.92 11.12
CA LEU A 102 11.46 -18.04 10.71
C LEU A 102 10.06 -17.59 10.28
N ASN A 103 9.66 -16.36 10.61
CA ASN A 103 8.41 -15.75 10.19
C ASN A 103 8.64 -14.30 9.75
N PRO A 104 9.43 -14.07 8.69
CA PRO A 104 9.69 -12.72 8.21
C PRO A 104 8.40 -12.06 7.71
N ARG A 105 8.38 -10.73 7.70
CA ARG A 105 7.35 -10.01 6.95
C ARG A 105 7.61 -10.20 5.47
N ILE A 106 6.63 -10.72 4.74
CA ILE A 106 6.66 -10.84 3.29
C ILE A 106 5.95 -9.63 2.72
N VAL A 107 6.64 -8.79 1.97
CA VAL A 107 6.05 -7.65 1.25
C VAL A 107 5.92 -8.04 -0.21
N PHE A 108 4.73 -7.85 -0.77
CA PHE A 108 4.45 -8.15 -2.17
C PHE A 108 3.62 -7.04 -2.82
N ALA A 109 3.85 -6.88 -4.12
CA ALA A 109 3.14 -5.97 -5.00
C ALA A 109 3.02 -6.65 -6.37
N SER A 110 1.97 -6.35 -7.11
CA SER A 110 1.89 -6.85 -8.49
C SER A 110 2.72 -5.97 -9.42
N LYS A 111 3.32 -6.62 -10.43
CA LYS A 111 4.08 -5.99 -11.52
C LYS A 111 3.28 -5.96 -12.83
N ASP A 112 2.02 -6.38 -12.81
CA ASP A 112 1.16 -6.35 -13.99
C ASP A 112 0.61 -4.95 -14.22
N GLU A 113 1.04 -4.30 -15.31
CA GLU A 113 0.58 -2.97 -15.71
C GLU A 113 -0.80 -3.02 -16.40
N LYS A 114 -1.27 -4.21 -16.84
CA LYS A 114 -2.41 -4.35 -17.76
C LYS A 114 -3.76 -4.45 -17.08
N LYS A 115 -3.79 -4.75 -15.77
CA LYS A 115 -5.03 -4.73 -14.99
C LYS A 115 -5.12 -3.44 -14.20
N TYR A 116 -6.35 -2.95 -14.04
CA TYR A 116 -6.69 -1.65 -13.46
C TYR A 116 -6.00 -1.29 -12.13
N PHE A 117 -5.29 -2.21 -11.48
CA PHE A 117 -4.83 -2.10 -10.10
C PHE A 117 -3.55 -2.89 -9.80
N SER A 118 -2.37 -2.41 -10.21
CA SER A 118 -1.09 -3.01 -9.77
C SER A 118 0.18 -2.30 -10.26
N ASP A 119 0.16 -0.97 -10.37
CA ASP A 119 1.29 -0.22 -10.95
C ASP A 119 1.96 0.69 -9.89
N GLY A 120 2.42 0.09 -8.80
CA GLY A 120 2.88 0.84 -7.63
C GLY A 120 1.74 1.47 -6.81
N LYS A 121 0.51 0.96 -6.95
CA LYS A 121 -0.68 1.48 -6.22
C LYS A 121 -1.16 0.60 -5.07
N LEU A 122 -0.66 -0.63 -4.94
CA LEU A 122 -1.04 -1.55 -3.85
C LEU A 122 0.18 -2.36 -3.40
N PHE A 123 0.46 -2.30 -2.11
CA PHE A 123 1.50 -3.06 -1.43
C PHE A 123 0.91 -3.75 -0.22
N LEU A 124 1.27 -5.00 -0.03
CA LEU A 124 0.76 -5.85 1.04
C LEU A 124 1.93 -6.43 1.83
N GLY A 125 1.87 -6.34 3.15
CA GLY A 125 2.85 -6.90 4.08
C GLY A 125 2.23 -7.99 4.94
N TYR A 126 2.68 -9.23 4.83
CA TYR A 126 2.15 -10.35 5.59
C TYR A 126 3.15 -10.90 6.61
N VAL A 127 2.72 -11.03 7.87
CA VAL A 127 3.45 -11.79 8.90
C VAL A 127 2.56 -12.92 9.40
N LYS A 128 2.93 -14.15 9.03
CA LYS A 128 2.19 -15.36 9.40
C LYS A 128 2.02 -15.51 10.91
N ALA A 129 3.08 -15.29 11.68
CA ALA A 129 3.06 -15.43 13.14
C ALA A 129 2.11 -14.43 13.84
N ARG A 130 1.85 -13.28 13.23
CA ARG A 130 0.91 -12.26 13.74
C ARG A 130 -0.49 -12.43 13.18
N ASN A 131 -0.68 -13.31 12.20
CA ASN A 131 -1.94 -13.49 11.50
C ASN A 131 -2.53 -12.17 10.97
N GLN A 132 -1.67 -11.36 10.35
CA GLN A 132 -1.97 -9.96 10.05
C GLN A 132 -1.43 -9.54 8.68
N LEU A 133 -2.22 -8.75 7.94
CA LEU A 133 -1.78 -8.05 6.73
C LEU A 133 -1.68 -6.55 7.00
N GLU A 134 -0.57 -5.96 6.61
CA GLU A 134 -0.43 -4.52 6.40
C GLU A 134 -0.79 -4.21 4.95
N VAL A 135 -1.46 -3.09 4.74
CA VAL A 135 -1.90 -2.65 3.42
C VAL A 135 -1.50 -1.20 3.24
N ILE A 136 -0.81 -0.92 2.14
CA ILE A 136 -0.56 0.45 1.66
C ILE A 136 -1.17 0.52 0.27
N SER A 137 -2.21 1.33 0.10
CA SER A 137 -2.92 1.35 -1.17
C SER A 137 -3.40 2.74 -1.55
N TYR A 138 -3.33 3.06 -2.84
CA TYR A 138 -3.59 4.39 -3.35
C TYR A 138 -5.09 4.69 -3.40
N ASN A 139 -5.47 5.90 -3.01
CA ASN A 139 -6.80 6.46 -3.17
C ASN A 139 -6.71 7.57 -4.21
N GLU A 140 -7.19 7.28 -5.42
CA GLU A 140 -7.17 8.21 -6.56
C GLU A 140 -7.94 9.49 -6.26
N GLU A 141 -9.11 9.38 -5.64
CA GLU A 141 -9.99 10.50 -5.37
C GLU A 141 -9.41 11.45 -4.31
N ALA A 142 -8.60 10.92 -3.39
CA ALA A 142 -7.91 11.70 -2.37
C ALA A 142 -6.46 12.07 -2.73
N GLY A 143 -5.94 11.61 -3.87
CA GLY A 143 -4.57 11.89 -4.31
C GLY A 143 -3.49 11.39 -3.34
N ARG A 144 -3.74 10.30 -2.58
CA ARG A 144 -2.82 9.86 -1.51
C ARG A 144 -2.87 8.36 -1.24
N PHE A 145 -1.78 7.82 -0.68
CA PHE A 145 -1.78 6.45 -0.14
C PHE A 145 -2.46 6.39 1.21
N GLU A 146 -3.25 5.34 1.39
CA GLU A 146 -3.90 4.96 2.64
C GLU A 146 -3.21 3.78 3.30
N TYR A 147 -3.26 3.76 4.62
CA TYR A 147 -2.61 2.75 5.45
C TYR A 147 -3.67 1.98 6.22
N GLN A 148 -3.72 0.67 6.04
CA GLN A 148 -4.68 -0.20 6.68
C GLN A 148 -4.02 -1.45 7.25
N ILE A 149 -4.73 -2.11 8.16
CA ILE A 149 -4.31 -3.37 8.74
C ILE A 149 -5.47 -4.36 8.79
N VAL A 150 -5.23 -5.58 8.32
CA VAL A 150 -6.15 -6.71 8.44
C VAL A 150 -5.66 -7.59 9.58
N THR A 151 -6.47 -7.71 10.63
CA THR A 151 -6.20 -8.61 11.76
C THR A 151 -7.02 -9.88 11.63
N GLY A 152 -6.51 -11.00 12.16
CA GLY A 152 -7.22 -12.28 12.07
C GLY A 152 -7.27 -12.81 10.63
N TYR A 153 -6.26 -12.53 9.81
CA TYR A 153 -6.27 -12.80 8.36
C TYR A 153 -6.60 -14.25 8.01
N GLY A 154 -6.01 -15.22 8.69
CA GLY A 154 -6.28 -16.65 8.55
C GLY A 154 -7.46 -17.18 9.38
N SER A 155 -8.34 -16.29 9.83
CA SER A 155 -9.56 -16.66 10.56
C SER A 155 -10.80 -16.30 9.75
N SER A 156 -11.95 -16.86 10.13
CA SER A 156 -13.24 -16.52 9.54
C SER A 156 -13.75 -15.11 9.89
N HIS A 157 -13.09 -14.42 10.82
CA HIS A 157 -13.48 -13.11 11.32
C HIS A 157 -12.33 -12.11 11.15
N GLN A 158 -12.06 -11.76 9.88
CA GLN A 158 -11.08 -10.75 9.53
C GLN A 158 -11.62 -9.36 9.85
N ASN A 159 -10.81 -8.51 10.48
CA ASN A 159 -11.15 -7.11 10.70
C ASN A 159 -10.14 -6.20 10.00
N VAL A 160 -10.66 -5.22 9.26
CA VAL A 160 -9.87 -4.23 8.52
C VAL A 160 -10.01 -2.88 9.20
N TYR A 161 -8.88 -2.23 9.48
CA TYR A 161 -8.84 -0.91 10.11
C TYR A 161 -7.92 0.02 9.35
N TYR A 162 -8.35 1.28 9.19
CA TYR A 162 -7.42 2.37 8.92
C TYR A 162 -6.57 2.61 10.17
N VAL A 163 -5.26 2.68 9.98
CA VAL A 163 -4.32 2.90 11.09
C VAL A 163 -4.09 4.39 11.31
N ASP A 164 -3.47 4.72 12.44
CA ASP A 164 -3.00 6.07 12.73
C ASP A 164 -2.00 6.51 11.65
N ARG A 165 -2.45 7.44 10.80
CA ARG A 165 -1.72 7.91 9.63
C ARG A 165 -0.40 8.55 10.03
N GLY A 166 -0.38 9.34 11.11
CA GLY A 166 0.83 9.98 11.62
C GLY A 166 1.91 8.97 12.03
N LYS A 167 1.51 7.82 12.59
CA LYS A 167 2.44 6.73 12.91
C LYS A 167 3.06 6.08 11.67
N CYS A 168 2.29 5.91 10.60
CA CYS A 168 2.82 5.36 9.36
C CYS A 168 3.80 6.34 8.69
N LEU A 169 3.45 7.62 8.71
CA LEU A 169 4.21 8.66 8.01
C LEU A 169 5.54 9.04 8.70
N SER A 170 5.80 8.58 9.94
CA SER A 170 7.14 8.68 10.52
C SER A 170 8.20 7.92 9.71
N CYS A 171 7.79 6.82 9.09
CA CYS A 171 8.64 6.00 8.22
C CYS A 171 8.32 6.24 6.74
N HIS A 172 7.06 6.47 6.39
CA HIS A 172 6.60 6.75 5.03
C HIS A 172 6.57 8.26 4.73
N GLN A 173 7.69 8.95 4.94
CA GLN A 173 7.76 10.42 4.88
C GLN A 173 7.37 11.00 3.50
N GLY A 174 7.55 10.23 2.42
CA GLY A 174 7.07 10.57 1.07
C GLY A 174 5.55 10.42 0.87
N GLN A 175 4.79 10.05 1.91
CA GLN A 175 3.37 9.67 1.84
C GLN A 175 3.08 8.55 0.84
N ALA A 176 4.05 7.67 0.67
CA ALA A 176 4.06 6.53 -0.22
C ALA A 176 4.79 5.35 0.47
N PRO A 177 4.74 4.13 -0.08
CA PRO A 177 5.56 3.01 0.37
C PRO A 177 7.04 3.39 0.58
N ILE A 178 7.63 2.83 1.63
CA ILE A 178 8.93 3.26 2.16
C ILE A 178 10.06 2.89 1.18
N PHE A 179 11.04 3.78 1.07
CA PHE A 179 12.33 3.46 0.48
C PHE A 179 13.15 2.62 1.46
N SER A 180 13.56 1.41 1.07
CA SER A 180 14.77 0.85 1.66
C SER A 180 15.97 1.70 1.25
N ALA A 181 17.00 1.75 2.10
CA ALA A 181 18.29 2.32 1.70
C ALA A 181 18.79 1.63 0.41
N PRO A 182 19.55 2.33 -0.46
CA PRO A 182 20.21 1.70 -1.59
C PRO A 182 20.97 0.46 -1.10
N SER A 183 20.65 -0.70 -1.67
CA SER A 183 21.11 -2.07 -1.33
C SER A 183 20.14 -2.99 -0.57
N TRP A 184 19.00 -2.49 -0.04
CA TRP A 184 17.98 -3.32 0.61
C TRP A 184 18.55 -4.26 1.71
N GLU A 185 19.51 -3.79 2.52
CA GLU A 185 20.22 -4.59 3.54
C GLU A 185 19.34 -5.33 4.55
N ASP A 186 18.17 -4.76 4.86
CA ASP A 186 17.19 -5.31 5.81
C ASP A 186 16.31 -6.40 5.19
N SER A 187 16.54 -6.73 3.91
CA SER A 187 15.79 -7.73 3.17
C SER A 187 16.57 -8.99 2.84
N THR A 188 15.89 -10.02 2.32
CA THR A 188 16.51 -11.26 1.80
C THR A 188 17.53 -11.07 0.68
N PHE A 189 17.70 -9.85 0.17
CA PHE A 189 18.62 -9.54 -0.91
C PHE A 189 19.94 -8.91 -0.44
N GLY A 190 19.94 -8.24 0.70
CA GLY A 190 21.16 -7.70 1.30
C GLY A 190 21.75 -8.63 2.37
N ALA A 191 22.48 -8.07 3.33
CA ALA A 191 23.18 -8.82 4.37
C ALA A 191 22.27 -9.73 5.19
N MET A 192 20.98 -9.39 5.35
CA MET A 192 20.02 -10.22 6.09
C MET A 192 19.82 -11.62 5.49
N LYS A 193 20.11 -11.80 4.19
CA LYS A 193 20.15 -13.11 3.53
C LYS A 193 20.99 -14.11 4.31
N HIS A 194 22.17 -13.72 4.78
CA HIS A 194 23.09 -14.61 5.49
C HIS A 194 22.51 -15.09 6.82
N LEU A 195 21.92 -14.17 7.59
CA LEU A 195 21.28 -14.50 8.86
C LEU A 195 20.09 -15.45 8.66
N LEU A 196 19.33 -15.27 7.57
CA LEU A 196 18.25 -16.16 7.22
C LEU A 196 18.76 -17.57 6.89
N TYR A 197 19.80 -17.68 6.07
CA TYR A 197 20.40 -18.98 5.73
C TYR A 197 20.98 -19.70 6.95
N GLU A 198 21.68 -18.99 7.83
CA GLU A 198 22.20 -19.58 9.06
C GLU A 198 21.08 -20.05 9.98
N GLN A 199 20.02 -19.26 10.13
CA GLN A 199 18.88 -19.66 10.93
C GLN A 199 18.19 -20.91 10.37
N LEU A 200 18.08 -21.01 9.04
CA LEU A 200 17.54 -22.21 8.40
C LEU A 200 18.45 -23.42 8.63
N ASN A 201 19.77 -23.26 8.51
CA ASN A 201 20.73 -24.33 8.77
C ASN A 201 20.55 -24.88 10.20
N ILE A 202 20.40 -23.99 11.19
CA ILE A 202 20.14 -24.37 12.58
C ILE A 202 18.80 -25.12 12.70
N TYR A 203 17.75 -24.62 12.05
CA TYR A 203 16.41 -25.18 12.13
C TYR A 203 16.27 -26.54 11.43
N THR A 204 16.95 -26.73 10.30
CA THR A 204 16.86 -27.95 9.50
C THR A 204 17.98 -28.95 9.77
N GLY A 205 19.06 -28.52 10.42
CA GLY A 205 20.32 -29.25 10.44
C GLY A 205 20.98 -29.26 9.06
N ASP A 206 21.87 -30.23 8.85
CA ASP A 206 22.60 -30.40 7.58
C ASP A 206 21.77 -31.07 6.46
N ASP A 207 20.45 -31.19 6.67
CA ASP A 207 19.52 -31.74 5.68
C ASP A 207 19.19 -30.69 4.60
N ARG A 208 19.87 -30.80 3.46
CA ARG A 208 19.72 -29.90 2.31
C ARG A 208 18.32 -29.94 1.70
N GLU A 209 17.66 -31.10 1.67
CA GLU A 209 16.33 -31.25 1.07
C GLU A 209 15.27 -30.61 1.98
N LYS A 210 15.34 -30.89 3.28
CA LYS A 210 14.50 -30.24 4.29
C LYS A 210 14.70 -28.73 4.29
N ARG A 211 15.93 -28.26 4.14
CA ARG A 211 16.24 -26.83 4.01
C ARG A 211 15.61 -26.21 2.78
N ALA A 212 15.76 -26.82 1.61
CA ALA A 212 15.14 -26.34 0.38
C ALA A 212 13.60 -26.33 0.49
N LYS A 213 13.00 -27.35 1.11
CA LYS A 213 11.56 -27.43 1.36
C LYS A 213 11.07 -26.35 2.32
N VAL A 214 11.74 -26.19 3.47
CA VAL A 214 11.40 -25.16 4.47
C VAL A 214 11.62 -23.77 3.87
N ALA A 215 12.70 -23.57 3.12
CA ALA A 215 12.97 -22.33 2.42
C ALA A 215 11.84 -22.01 1.42
N ARG A 216 11.40 -22.98 0.62
CA ARG A 216 10.28 -22.76 -0.30
C ARG A 216 8.96 -22.47 0.41
N ILE A 217 8.71 -23.11 1.56
CA ILE A 217 7.49 -22.90 2.36
C ILE A 217 7.50 -21.52 3.03
N LEU A 218 8.65 -21.09 3.56
CA LEU A 218 8.77 -19.83 4.28
C LEU A 218 8.98 -18.63 3.34
N PHE A 219 9.66 -18.84 2.21
CA PHE A 219 10.17 -17.77 1.34
C PHE A 219 9.57 -17.78 -0.07
N GLY A 220 8.74 -18.78 -0.41
CA GLY A 220 8.28 -18.97 -1.78
C GLY A 220 9.41 -19.40 -2.71
N SER A 221 9.26 -19.14 -4.01
CA SER A 221 10.39 -19.23 -4.94
C SER A 221 11.44 -18.21 -4.55
N ILE A 222 12.73 -18.57 -4.57
CA ILE A 222 13.80 -17.59 -4.35
C ILE A 222 13.87 -16.72 -5.60
N HIS A 223 13.45 -15.47 -5.47
CA HIS A 223 13.34 -14.52 -6.56
C HIS A 223 14.70 -13.93 -6.96
N SER A 224 14.86 -13.59 -8.23
CA SER A 224 16.13 -13.15 -8.81
C SER A 224 16.43 -11.67 -8.53
N SER A 225 17.65 -11.20 -8.85
CA SER A 225 18.01 -9.78 -8.70
C SER A 225 17.10 -8.84 -9.50
N GLU A 226 16.56 -9.31 -10.62
CA GLU A 226 15.60 -8.59 -11.46
C GLU A 226 14.28 -8.31 -10.75
N GLU A 227 13.82 -9.20 -9.87
CA GLU A 227 12.56 -9.02 -9.15
C GLU A 227 12.67 -7.99 -8.02
N ILE A 228 13.88 -7.79 -7.48
CA ILE A 228 14.18 -6.64 -6.60
C ILE A 228 14.06 -5.36 -7.38
N ALA A 229 14.69 -5.30 -8.55
CA ALA A 229 14.65 -4.10 -9.39
C ALA A 229 13.21 -3.75 -9.74
N GLN A 230 12.35 -4.76 -9.93
CA GLN A 230 10.92 -4.55 -10.13
C GLN A 230 10.22 -4.03 -8.86
N LEU A 231 10.49 -4.59 -7.68
CA LEU A 231 9.91 -4.07 -6.43
C LEU A 231 10.37 -2.63 -6.15
N ASP A 232 11.66 -2.34 -6.35
CA ASP A 232 12.24 -1.00 -6.25
C ASP A 232 11.60 -0.03 -7.24
N HIS A 233 11.41 -0.46 -8.50
CA HIS A 233 10.73 0.29 -9.53
C HIS A 233 9.28 0.63 -9.11
N LEU A 234 8.52 -0.34 -8.60
CA LEU A 234 7.15 -0.11 -8.12
C LEU A 234 7.12 0.88 -6.94
N VAL A 235 8.06 0.78 -6.01
CA VAL A 235 8.19 1.74 -4.89
C VAL A 235 8.52 3.14 -5.42
N ARG A 236 9.43 3.28 -6.38
CA ARG A 236 9.73 4.58 -7.02
C ARG A 236 8.50 5.16 -7.68
N LYS A 237 7.79 4.36 -8.47
CA LYS A 237 6.55 4.77 -9.12
C LYS A 237 5.48 5.24 -8.14
N ALA A 238 5.33 4.53 -7.01
CA ALA A 238 4.44 4.95 -5.94
C ALA A 238 4.84 6.32 -5.33
N ASN A 239 6.14 6.56 -5.19
CA ASN A 239 6.66 7.84 -4.70
C ASN A 239 6.51 8.96 -5.75
N ASP A 240 6.66 8.65 -7.04
CA ASP A 240 6.41 9.59 -8.12
C ASP A 240 4.93 9.99 -8.15
N ILE A 241 4.00 9.03 -8.04
CA ILE A 241 2.55 9.32 -7.90
C ILE A 241 2.31 10.27 -6.73
N SER A 242 2.81 9.94 -5.53
CA SER A 242 2.62 10.80 -4.35
C SER A 242 3.24 12.19 -4.53
N THR A 243 4.38 12.29 -5.21
CA THR A 243 5.06 13.56 -5.47
C THR A 243 4.27 14.42 -6.46
N ASP A 244 3.86 13.83 -7.59
CA ASP A 244 3.10 14.53 -8.63
C ASP A 244 1.76 15.03 -8.08
N GLU A 245 1.04 14.22 -7.29
CA GLU A 245 -0.21 14.65 -6.63
C GLU A 245 0.02 15.81 -5.67
N ARG A 246 1.10 15.78 -4.90
CA ARG A 246 1.42 16.87 -3.98
C ARG A 246 1.77 18.15 -4.74
N ILE A 247 2.50 18.03 -5.85
CA ILE A 247 2.76 19.18 -6.73
C ILE A 247 1.44 19.68 -7.31
N TRP A 248 0.54 18.80 -7.75
CA TRP A 248 -0.75 19.19 -8.32
C TRP A 248 -1.65 19.92 -7.31
N ILE A 249 -1.84 19.32 -6.13
CA ILE A 249 -2.77 19.81 -5.10
C ILE A 249 -2.18 21.04 -4.40
N TYR A 250 -0.94 20.95 -3.93
CA TYR A 250 -0.35 21.97 -3.06
C TYR A 250 0.68 22.86 -3.75
N GLY A 251 1.43 22.33 -4.72
CA GLY A 251 2.45 23.10 -5.45
C GLY A 251 1.84 24.07 -6.45
N CYS A 252 0.94 23.58 -7.29
CA CYS A 252 0.24 24.38 -8.29
C CYS A 252 -0.98 25.11 -7.71
N GLY A 253 -1.61 24.60 -6.65
CA GLY A 253 -2.88 25.12 -6.16
C GLY A 253 -3.89 25.23 -7.31
N GLU A 254 -4.52 26.38 -7.49
CA GLU A 254 -5.47 26.64 -8.59
C GLU A 254 -4.82 27.08 -9.92
N ASP A 255 -3.49 27.19 -10.02
CA ASP A 255 -2.82 27.64 -11.25
C ASP A 255 -2.95 26.62 -12.39
N SER A 256 -3.86 26.93 -13.33
CA SER A 256 -4.11 26.15 -14.53
C SER A 256 -2.87 25.96 -15.44
N LYS A 257 -1.93 26.92 -15.49
CA LYS A 257 -0.72 26.79 -16.31
C LYS A 257 0.26 25.81 -15.67
N CYS A 258 0.44 25.90 -14.35
CA CYS A 258 1.23 24.95 -13.59
C CYS A 258 0.67 23.52 -13.74
N ARG A 259 -0.64 23.35 -13.53
CA ARG A 259 -1.35 22.08 -13.70
C ARG A 259 -1.22 21.52 -15.11
N LEU A 260 -1.39 22.35 -16.14
CA LEU A 260 -1.19 21.94 -17.53
C LEU A 260 0.26 21.49 -17.78
N GLY A 261 1.25 22.21 -17.25
CA GLY A 261 2.66 21.82 -17.36
C GLY A 261 2.94 20.47 -16.74
N LEU A 262 2.40 20.20 -15.54
CA LEU A 262 2.52 18.90 -14.89
C LEU A 262 1.85 17.79 -15.70
N LEU A 263 0.63 18.03 -16.20
CA LEU A 263 -0.08 17.07 -17.06
C LEU A 263 0.72 16.74 -18.33
N ILE A 264 1.30 17.75 -18.99
CA ILE A 264 2.15 17.56 -20.18
C ILE A 264 3.39 16.73 -19.81
N LYS A 265 4.05 17.01 -18.68
CA LYS A 265 5.20 16.22 -18.20
C LYS A 265 4.82 14.75 -18.00
N THR A 266 3.68 14.47 -17.37
CA THR A 266 3.21 13.09 -17.13
C THR A 266 2.82 12.37 -18.42
N LEU A 267 2.16 13.06 -19.36
CA LEU A 267 1.70 12.49 -20.63
C LEU A 267 2.80 12.37 -21.71
N CYS A 268 3.84 13.20 -21.63
CA CYS A 268 4.95 13.21 -22.58
C CYS A 268 6.31 13.26 -21.84
N PRO A 269 6.71 12.16 -21.17
CA PRO A 269 7.94 12.14 -20.36
C PRO A 269 9.19 12.51 -21.16
N SER A 270 9.25 12.09 -22.44
CA SER A 270 10.40 12.30 -23.32
C SER A 270 10.60 13.74 -23.79
N ALA A 271 9.68 14.66 -23.50
CA ALA A 271 9.76 16.05 -23.97
C ALA A 271 10.59 16.96 -23.05
N TYR A 272 10.98 16.49 -21.86
CA TYR A 272 11.64 17.30 -20.82
C TYR A 272 13.02 16.79 -20.38
N ASP A 273 13.48 15.65 -20.90
CA ASP A 273 14.81 15.07 -20.59
C ASP A 273 15.93 15.52 -21.55
N SER A 274 15.74 16.63 -22.29
CA SER A 274 16.73 17.23 -23.20
C SER A 274 17.27 18.57 -22.71
#